data_AF-A0A2G4E5M8-F1
#
_entry.id   AF-A0A2G4E5M8-F1
#
_cell.length_a   1.000
_cell.length_b   1.000
_cell.length_c   1.000
_cell.angle_alpha   90.00
_cell.angle_beta   90.00
_cell.angle_gamma   90.00
#
_symmetry.space_group_name_H-M   'P 1'
#
loop_
_entity.id
_entity.type
_entity.pdbx_description
1 polymer ?
#
loop_
_entity_poly.entity_id
_entity_poly.type
_entity_poly.pdbx_seq_one_letter_code
_entity_poly.pdbx_strand_id
1 'polypeptide(L)'
;MKPAEYTVTLSKLFQSLGSEEYLQQTLTKTKQSLPSLIYPGTLVDVEYGFIQAVAREDGELRTNKRYCDTLQKGEMHKRRLAVVIRAARGVVQVAPVTSEAPAAGGKTIFQLSRDTLDQLTTWGGSGKDSWVLTGMIETVSTSRILPPVSFYTVGQRKRSGRSSHYKLRLTANEKQELKTSLAHSVGITDYPQAKASLLDAKEQLAAVREITADLAAALAKNAALEALVNELRLVEEVAKDWAKGMGENSLADRVDDLRRLYAEMKHEAPVSVAGG
;
A
#
# COMPACT_ATOMS: atom_id res chain seq x y z
N MET A 1 24.82 29.99 52.90
CA MET A 1 25.15 29.14 51.73
C MET A 1 25.76 30.03 50.66
N LYS A 2 26.92 29.66 50.10
CA LYS A 2 27.47 30.37 48.93
C LYS A 2 26.75 29.85 47.68
N PRO A 3 26.30 30.73 46.77
CA PRO A 3 25.69 30.30 45.52
C PRO A 3 26.71 29.53 44.67
N ALA A 4 26.26 28.46 44.01
CA ALA A 4 27.08 27.74 43.05
C ALA A 4 27.31 28.63 41.80
N GLU A 5 28.57 28.90 41.48
CA GLU A 5 28.96 29.62 40.26
C GLU A 5 29.24 28.61 39.14
N TYR A 6 28.56 28.78 38.01
CA TYR A 6 28.75 27.94 36.81
C TYR A 6 29.35 28.78 35.69
N THR A 7 30.48 28.34 35.15
CA THR A 7 31.04 28.91 33.91
C THR A 7 30.55 28.10 32.72
N VAL A 8 29.64 28.68 31.92
CA VAL A 8 29.14 28.06 30.69
C VAL A 8 30.04 28.48 29.52
N THR A 9 30.87 27.57 29.03
CA THR A 9 31.71 27.81 27.86
C THR A 9 31.00 27.33 26.60
N LEU A 10 30.51 28.26 25.77
CA LEU A 10 29.98 27.95 24.45
C LEU A 10 31.14 27.81 23.45
N SER A 11 31.70 26.62 23.34
CA SER A 11 32.66 26.32 22.28
C SER A 11 31.96 26.31 20.92
N LYS A 12 32.43 27.12 19.96
CA LYS A 12 32.05 27.03 18.54
C LYS A 12 32.52 25.68 17.95
N LEU A 13 31.80 24.60 18.23
CA LEU A 13 32.09 23.27 17.68
C LEU A 13 31.25 22.93 16.44
N PHE A 14 30.29 23.78 16.07
CA PHE A 14 29.41 23.55 14.92
C PHE A 14 29.60 24.64 13.86
N GLN A 15 30.72 24.60 13.14
CA GLN A 15 30.71 25.08 11.75
C GLN A 15 29.81 24.11 10.99
N SER A 16 28.55 24.50 10.76
CA SER A 16 27.67 23.73 9.89
C SER A 16 28.35 23.64 8.51
N LEU A 17 28.54 22.42 8.00
CA LEU A 17 29.17 22.11 6.71
C LEU A 17 28.33 22.55 5.49
N GLY A 18 27.65 23.70 5.61
CA GLY A 18 26.61 24.21 4.72
C GLY A 18 25.44 24.76 5.52
N SER A 19 24.57 25.55 4.88
CA SER A 19 23.29 25.95 5.49
C SER A 19 22.41 24.70 5.63
N GLU A 20 22.14 24.25 6.85
CA GLU A 20 21.17 23.17 7.07
C GLU A 20 19.79 23.66 6.66
N GLU A 21 19.19 22.99 5.67
CA GLU A 21 17.85 23.32 5.18
C GLU A 21 16.84 22.29 5.69
N TYR A 22 16.02 22.71 6.64
CA TYR A 22 14.93 21.90 7.17
C TYR A 22 13.79 21.76 6.16
N LEU A 23 13.01 20.69 6.28
CA LEU A 23 11.88 20.40 5.40
C LEU A 23 10.89 21.57 5.33
N GLN A 24 10.61 22.24 6.46
CA GLN A 24 9.78 23.44 6.45
C GLN A 24 10.33 24.53 5.51
N GLN A 25 11.64 24.79 5.55
CA GLN A 25 12.29 25.76 4.68
C GLN A 25 12.24 25.32 3.22
N THR A 26 12.49 24.02 2.95
CA THR A 26 12.38 23.46 1.60
C THR A 26 10.97 23.64 1.03
N LEU A 27 9.93 23.36 1.81
CA LEU A 27 8.54 23.51 1.40
C LEU A 27 8.20 24.97 1.07
N THR A 28 8.65 25.92 1.91
CA THR A 28 8.45 27.35 1.66
C THR A 28 9.15 27.81 0.38
N LYS A 29 10.39 27.36 0.13
CA LYS A 29 11.15 27.76 -1.07
C LYS A 29 10.62 27.13 -2.35
N THR A 30 10.31 25.84 -2.31
CA THR A 30 9.87 25.07 -3.51
C THR A 30 8.38 25.23 -3.80
N LYS A 31 7.58 25.70 -2.81
CA LYS A 31 6.11 25.78 -2.86
C LYS A 31 5.43 24.43 -3.17
N GLN A 32 6.13 23.32 -2.92
CA GLN A 32 5.58 21.98 -3.08
C GLN A 32 4.71 21.61 -1.88
N SER A 33 3.74 20.73 -2.11
CA SER A 33 2.98 20.14 -1.01
C SER A 33 3.84 19.09 -0.29
N LEU A 34 3.67 19.00 1.02
CA LEU A 34 4.34 18.01 1.87
C LEU A 34 4.27 16.57 1.29
N PRO A 35 3.10 16.02 0.92
CA PRO A 35 3.01 14.66 0.39
C PRO A 35 3.60 14.49 -1.02
N SER A 36 3.89 15.58 -1.74
CA SER A 36 4.57 15.53 -3.05
C SER A 36 6.09 15.42 -2.88
N LEU A 37 6.64 16.08 -1.86
CA LEU A 37 8.08 16.09 -1.59
C LEU A 37 8.54 14.84 -0.82
N ILE A 38 7.80 14.44 0.21
CA ILE A 38 8.08 13.26 1.01
C ILE A 38 6.85 12.36 1.10
N TYR A 39 7.06 11.06 1.06
CA TYR A 39 5.97 10.09 1.05
C TYR A 39 6.42 8.79 1.75
N PRO A 40 5.52 7.81 1.95
CA PRO A 40 5.85 6.61 2.71
C PRO A 40 7.07 5.85 2.16
N GLY A 41 8.02 5.56 3.05
CA GLY A 41 9.30 4.91 2.75
C GLY A 41 10.44 5.86 2.39
N THR A 42 10.24 7.18 2.41
CA THR A 42 11.34 8.16 2.29
C THR A 42 12.22 8.13 3.55
N LEU A 43 13.54 8.23 3.39
CA LEU A 43 14.50 8.34 4.50
C LEU A 43 14.77 9.80 4.85
N VAL A 44 14.76 10.11 6.15
CA VAL A 44 14.95 11.46 6.68
C VAL A 44 15.81 11.44 7.95
N ASP A 45 16.53 12.53 8.20
CA ASP A 45 17.10 12.79 9.53
C ASP A 45 16.09 13.59 10.35
N VAL A 46 15.88 13.19 11.60
CA VAL A 46 14.95 13.84 12.53
C VAL A 46 15.71 14.35 13.74
N GLU A 47 15.48 15.60 14.09
CA GLU A 47 16.06 16.27 15.25
C GLU A 47 15.12 16.25 16.45
N TYR A 48 15.40 15.35 17.39
CA TYR A 48 14.61 15.17 18.59
C TYR A 48 14.96 16.16 19.70
N GLY A 49 16.24 16.58 19.78
CA GLY A 49 16.77 17.44 20.82
C GLY A 49 17.87 16.75 21.62
N PHE A 50 18.12 17.16 22.87
CA PHE A 50 19.13 16.56 23.74
C PHE A 50 18.58 16.32 25.14
N ILE A 51 19.07 15.26 25.81
CA ILE A 51 18.74 14.99 27.21
C ILE A 51 19.52 16.00 28.07
N GLN A 52 18.79 16.78 28.85
CA GLN A 52 19.36 17.82 29.69
C GLN A 52 19.87 17.24 31.01
N ALA A 53 21.03 17.72 31.48
CA ALA A 53 21.46 17.54 32.86
C ALA A 53 20.89 18.69 33.71
N VAL A 54 20.46 18.37 34.93
CA VAL A 54 19.97 19.35 35.89
C VAL A 54 21.01 19.51 36.98
N ALA A 55 21.43 20.75 37.22
CA ALA A 55 22.30 21.09 38.34
C ALA A 55 21.46 21.33 39.60
N ARG A 56 21.89 20.75 40.72
CA ARG A 56 21.29 20.97 42.04
C ARG A 56 21.95 22.17 42.75
N GLU A 57 21.35 22.58 43.87
CA GLU A 57 21.87 23.66 44.71
C GLU A 57 23.27 23.37 45.26
N ASP A 58 23.64 22.09 45.39
CA ASP A 58 24.96 21.61 45.83
C ASP A 58 26.00 21.53 44.70
N GLY A 59 25.64 21.88 43.46
CA GLY A 59 26.54 21.75 42.30
C GLY A 59 26.51 20.38 41.63
N GLU A 60 25.78 19.39 42.18
CA GLU A 60 25.73 18.05 41.61
C GLU A 60 24.89 18.03 40.33
N LEU A 61 25.48 17.55 39.23
CA LEU A 61 24.77 17.32 37.98
C LEU A 61 24.07 15.96 38.04
N ARG A 62 22.74 15.97 37.88
CA ARG A 62 21.92 14.75 37.81
C ARG A 62 21.11 14.69 36.53
N THR A 63 20.71 13.49 36.15
CA THR A 63 19.77 13.28 35.03
C THR A 63 18.42 13.91 35.36
N ASN A 64 17.85 14.60 34.38
CA ASN A 64 16.50 15.11 34.49
C ASN A 64 15.49 13.94 34.60
N LYS A 65 14.79 13.86 35.74
CA LYS A 65 13.73 12.87 35.99
C LYS A 65 12.38 13.50 36.37
N ARG A 66 12.35 14.83 36.58
CA ARG A 66 11.22 15.54 37.20
C ARG A 66 10.56 16.55 36.27
N TYR A 67 11.27 17.03 35.26
CA TYR A 67 10.80 18.08 34.37
C TYR A 67 10.26 17.46 33.09
N CYS A 68 8.93 17.29 33.03
CA CYS A 68 8.22 16.66 31.91
C CYS A 68 8.31 17.45 30.59
N ASP A 69 8.74 18.71 30.65
CA ASP A 69 9.03 19.60 29.52
C ASP A 69 10.40 19.31 28.87
N THR A 70 11.20 18.40 29.45
CA THR A 70 12.49 17.99 28.92
C THR A 70 12.48 16.53 28.47
N LEU A 71 13.33 16.22 27.48
CA LEU A 71 13.52 14.86 26.99
C LEU A 71 13.92 13.91 28.13
N GLN A 72 13.10 12.89 28.36
CA GLN A 72 13.31 11.91 29.41
C GLN A 72 14.20 10.75 28.96
N LYS A 73 14.77 10.04 29.93
CA LYS A 73 15.53 8.82 29.65
C LYS A 73 14.59 7.77 29.04
N GLY A 74 14.97 7.26 27.87
CA GLY A 74 14.17 6.30 27.09
C GLY A 74 13.52 6.92 25.86
N GLU A 75 13.41 8.25 25.80
CA GLU A 75 12.92 8.95 24.61
C GLU A 75 14.00 9.04 23.52
N MET A 76 13.52 9.18 22.30
CA MET A 76 14.39 9.44 21.16
C MET A 76 15.06 10.81 21.34
N HIS A 77 16.37 10.86 21.13
CA HIS A 77 17.17 12.07 21.33
C HIS A 77 18.30 12.15 20.30
N LYS A 78 18.89 13.33 20.18
CA LYS A 78 19.84 13.75 19.13
C LYS A 78 19.19 13.72 17.76
N ARG A 79 20.02 13.86 16.72
CA ARG A 79 19.61 13.68 15.33
C ARG A 79 19.72 12.20 14.98
N ARG A 80 18.66 11.62 14.41
CA ARG A 80 18.62 10.20 14.03
C ARG A 80 17.96 10.01 12.69
N LEU A 81 18.38 8.97 11.98
CA LEU A 81 17.73 8.54 10.76
C LEU A 81 16.35 7.97 11.10
N ALA A 82 15.38 8.23 10.24
CA ALA A 82 14.03 7.73 10.36
C ALA A 82 13.42 7.46 8.97
N VAL A 83 12.43 6.58 8.95
CA VAL A 83 11.63 6.26 7.76
C VAL A 83 10.29 6.96 7.87
N VAL A 84 9.90 7.69 6.84
CA VAL A 84 8.57 8.32 6.74
C VAL A 84 7.50 7.23 6.60
N ILE A 85 6.53 7.21 7.51
CA ILE A 85 5.35 6.33 7.43
C ILE A 85 4.21 7.07 6.73
N ARG A 86 4.00 8.33 7.09
CA ARG A 86 2.91 9.16 6.57
C ARG A 86 3.31 10.63 6.62
N ALA A 87 2.93 11.40 5.61
CA ALA A 87 3.09 12.84 5.60
C ALA A 87 1.74 13.50 5.27
N ALA A 88 1.19 14.26 6.21
CA ALA A 88 -0.13 14.86 6.05
C ALA A 88 -0.30 16.10 6.97
N ARG A 89 -1.05 17.10 6.50
CA ARG A 89 -1.48 18.26 7.31
C ARG A 89 -0.34 18.96 8.08
N GLY A 90 0.84 19.09 7.45
CA GLY A 90 1.99 19.80 8.04
C GLY A 90 2.77 19.01 9.10
N VAL A 91 2.40 17.76 9.37
CA VAL A 91 3.12 16.85 10.26
C VAL A 91 3.52 15.58 9.53
N VAL A 92 4.53 14.89 10.06
CA VAL A 92 5.09 13.68 9.48
C VAL A 92 5.17 12.61 10.56
N GLN A 93 4.63 11.44 10.28
CA GLN A 93 4.80 10.26 11.11
C GLN A 93 6.03 9.50 10.61
N VAL A 94 6.91 9.16 11.53
CA VAL A 94 8.20 8.53 11.25
C VAL A 94 8.44 7.33 12.15
N ALA A 95 9.16 6.33 11.65
CA ALA A 95 9.75 5.26 12.44
C ALA A 95 11.26 5.51 12.56
N PRO A 96 11.81 5.63 13.78
CA PRO A 96 13.23 5.87 13.99
C PRO A 96 14.06 4.64 13.65
N VAL A 97 15.32 4.87 13.29
CA VAL A 97 16.31 3.84 12.98
C VAL A 97 17.33 3.75 14.11
N THR A 98 17.67 2.52 14.49
CA THR A 98 18.73 2.21 15.46
C THR A 98 19.81 1.34 14.83
N SER A 99 21.04 1.43 15.35
CA SER A 99 22.13 0.48 15.03
C SER A 99 22.33 -0.55 16.14
N GLU A 100 21.39 -0.64 17.08
CA GLU A 100 21.35 -1.67 18.10
C GLU A 100 20.49 -2.83 17.62
N ALA A 101 21.06 -4.04 17.63
CA ALA A 101 20.36 -5.22 17.20
C ALA A 101 19.13 -5.48 18.09
N PRO A 102 17.95 -5.74 17.52
CA PRO A 102 16.77 -6.01 18.31
C PRO A 102 16.87 -7.36 19.03
N ALA A 103 16.12 -7.49 20.13
CA ALA A 103 15.90 -8.79 20.74
C ALA A 103 15.26 -9.77 19.74
N ALA A 104 15.60 -11.06 19.86
CA ALA A 104 15.11 -12.09 18.96
C ALA A 104 13.58 -12.13 18.94
N GLY A 105 12.98 -12.16 17.74
CA GLY A 105 11.53 -12.32 17.55
C GLY A 105 10.70 -11.03 17.49
N GLY A 106 11.32 -9.83 17.50
CA GLY A 106 10.59 -8.57 17.35
C GLY A 106 9.96 -8.39 15.97
N LYS A 107 8.65 -8.65 15.83
CA LYS A 107 7.91 -8.50 14.56
C LYS A 107 7.62 -7.04 14.16
N THR A 108 7.85 -6.10 15.08
CA THR A 108 7.68 -4.64 14.87
C THR A 108 8.99 -3.95 14.47
N ILE A 109 9.97 -4.75 14.04
CA ILE A 109 11.31 -4.28 13.68
C ILE A 109 11.73 -5.02 12.42
N PHE A 110 12.35 -4.31 11.48
CA PHE A 110 12.99 -4.92 10.31
C PHE A 110 14.33 -4.27 10.03
N GLN A 111 15.22 -4.99 9.35
CA GLN A 111 16.58 -4.55 9.06
C GLN A 111 16.62 -3.79 7.73
N LEU A 112 17.35 -2.68 7.69
CA LEU A 112 17.68 -2.00 6.44
C LEU A 112 18.76 -2.78 5.69
N SER A 113 18.55 -2.96 4.39
CA SER A 113 19.50 -3.58 3.48
C SER A 113 20.76 -2.73 3.33
N ARG A 114 21.88 -3.38 2.98
CA ARG A 114 23.14 -2.68 2.69
C ARG A 114 23.01 -1.75 1.49
N ASP A 115 22.26 -2.14 0.46
CA ASP A 115 21.98 -1.29 -0.70
C ASP A 115 21.37 0.07 -0.30
N THR A 116 20.51 0.09 0.73
CA THR A 116 19.93 1.33 1.26
C THR A 116 20.93 2.10 2.12
N LEU A 117 21.68 1.42 2.99
CA LEU A 117 22.64 2.05 3.90
C LEU A 117 23.85 2.64 3.15
N ASP A 118 24.32 2.00 2.09
CA ASP A 118 25.51 2.44 1.34
C ASP A 118 25.27 3.73 0.54
N GLN A 119 24.00 4.09 0.32
CA GLN A 119 23.63 5.39 -0.24
C GLN A 119 23.81 6.54 0.78
N LEU A 120 23.82 6.21 2.07
CA LEU A 120 24.01 7.15 3.17
C LEU A 120 25.49 7.21 3.56
N THR A 121 26.03 8.42 3.61
CA THR A 121 27.46 8.65 3.86
C THR A 121 27.90 8.17 5.24
N THR A 122 27.23 8.64 6.29
CA THR A 122 27.55 8.30 7.69
C THR A 122 27.15 6.86 8.05
N TRP A 123 26.04 6.37 7.50
CA TRP A 123 25.47 5.08 7.89
C TRP A 123 26.14 3.92 7.14
N GLY A 124 26.29 4.02 5.81
CA GLY A 124 26.99 3.02 5.02
C GLY A 124 28.46 2.85 5.44
N GLY A 125 29.17 3.96 5.66
CA GLY A 125 30.56 3.94 6.10
C GLY A 125 30.79 3.40 7.52
N SER A 126 29.72 3.26 8.32
CA SER A 126 29.85 2.77 9.71
C SER A 126 30.07 1.26 9.81
N GLY A 127 29.73 0.49 8.77
CA GLY A 127 29.73 -0.98 8.78
C GLY A 127 28.67 -1.61 9.69
N LYS A 128 27.89 -0.82 10.44
CA LYS A 128 26.86 -1.32 11.35
C LYS A 128 25.57 -1.65 10.60
N ASP A 129 24.92 -2.73 11.00
CA ASP A 129 23.54 -2.98 10.59
C ASP A 129 22.62 -1.95 11.24
N SER A 130 21.45 -1.74 10.64
CA SER A 130 20.49 -0.77 11.13
C SER A 130 19.08 -1.30 11.00
N TRP A 131 18.25 -1.00 11.99
CA TRP A 131 16.92 -1.54 12.15
C TRP A 131 15.90 -0.42 12.33
N VAL A 132 14.77 -0.56 11.64
CA VAL A 132 13.65 0.38 11.70
C VAL A 132 12.70 -0.05 12.81
N LEU A 133 12.37 0.85 13.73
CA LEU A 133 11.55 0.56 14.91
C LEU A 133 10.09 0.96 14.64
N THR A 134 9.30 0.11 14.00
CA THR A 134 7.88 0.44 13.71
C THR A 134 6.97 0.35 14.93
N GLY A 135 7.45 -0.19 16.06
CA GLY A 135 6.78 -0.06 17.36
C GLY A 135 6.93 1.32 18.02
N MET A 136 7.86 2.16 17.54
CA MET A 136 8.15 3.49 18.10
C MET A 136 7.78 4.60 17.11
N ILE A 137 6.53 4.60 16.63
CA ILE A 137 6.06 5.61 15.69
C ILE A 137 5.93 6.96 16.40
N GLU A 138 6.55 7.98 15.83
CA GLU A 138 6.52 9.33 16.37
C GLU A 138 5.95 10.30 15.33
N THR A 139 5.19 11.29 15.80
CA THR A 139 4.70 12.38 14.96
C THR A 139 5.60 13.58 15.18
N VAL A 140 6.25 14.06 14.12
CA VAL A 140 7.23 15.14 14.17
C VAL A 140 6.84 16.30 13.26
N SER A 141 7.24 17.50 13.67
CA SER A 141 7.09 18.72 12.88
C SER A 141 8.04 18.72 11.69
N THR A 142 7.63 19.33 10.58
CA THR A 142 8.50 19.60 9.42
C THR A 142 9.70 20.50 9.76
N SER A 143 9.64 21.24 10.87
CA SER A 143 10.75 22.02 11.40
C SER A 143 11.86 21.20 12.05
N ARG A 144 11.65 19.88 12.25
CA ARG A 144 12.62 18.96 12.85
C ARG A 144 13.19 17.96 11.84
N ILE A 145 12.75 18.04 10.59
CA ILE A 145 13.13 17.09 9.54
C ILE A 145 14.18 17.71 8.63
N LEU A 146 15.21 16.94 8.34
CA LEU A 146 16.28 17.25 7.40
C LEU A 146 16.41 16.11 6.38
N PRO A 147 16.85 16.40 5.15
CA PRO A 147 17.22 15.32 4.24
C PRO A 147 18.52 14.69 4.74
N PRO A 148 18.65 13.35 4.74
CA PRO A 148 19.80 12.68 5.31
C PRO A 148 21.06 12.95 4.47
N VAL A 149 22.24 12.77 5.06
CA VAL A 149 23.51 12.99 4.36
C VAL A 149 23.80 11.81 3.44
N SER A 150 23.78 12.05 2.13
CA SER A 150 23.86 10.99 1.14
C SER A 150 24.83 11.31 0.00
N PHE A 151 25.15 10.27 -0.77
CA PHE A 151 25.75 10.46 -2.08
C PHE A 151 24.64 10.77 -3.10
N TYR A 152 24.85 11.80 -3.92
CA TYR A 152 23.95 12.13 -5.02
C TYR A 152 24.71 12.74 -6.19
N THR A 153 24.19 12.55 -7.40
CA THR A 153 24.80 13.08 -8.61
C THR A 153 24.13 14.40 -9.01
N VAL A 154 24.93 15.41 -9.31
CA VAL A 154 24.48 16.67 -9.91
C VAL A 154 25.21 16.83 -11.24
N GLY A 155 24.48 16.73 -12.36
CA GLY A 155 25.08 16.63 -13.69
C GLY A 155 25.89 15.33 -13.82
N GLN A 156 27.20 15.45 -14.08
CA GLN A 156 28.13 14.31 -14.12
C GLN A 156 28.98 14.14 -12.84
N ARG A 157 28.82 15.01 -11.83
CA ARG A 157 29.65 14.97 -10.61
C ARG A 157 28.92 14.29 -9.46
N LYS A 158 29.56 13.29 -8.84
CA LYS A 158 29.13 12.76 -7.54
C LYS A 158 29.43 13.78 -6.44
N ARG A 159 28.44 14.09 -5.62
CA ARG A 159 28.56 14.95 -4.44
C ARG A 159 28.11 14.18 -3.21
N SER A 160 28.66 14.58 -2.06
CA SER A 160 28.22 14.13 -0.75
C SER A 160 27.61 15.33 -0.03
N GLY A 161 26.44 15.14 0.59
CA GLY A 161 25.77 16.21 1.33
C GLY A 161 24.28 15.96 1.52
N ARG A 162 23.56 17.01 1.91
CA ARG A 162 22.12 16.99 2.12
C ARG A 162 21.41 17.51 0.86
N SER A 163 20.59 16.67 0.24
CA SER A 163 19.81 17.05 -0.94
C SER A 163 18.36 17.38 -0.56
N SER A 164 17.92 18.61 -0.85
CA SER A 164 16.56 19.10 -0.59
C SER A 164 15.47 18.40 -1.42
N HIS A 165 15.82 17.44 -2.27
CA HIS A 165 14.87 16.68 -3.10
C HIS A 165 14.38 15.38 -2.43
N TYR A 166 14.90 15.01 -1.26
CA TYR A 166 14.45 13.83 -0.50
C TYR A 166 14.33 12.54 -1.34
N LYS A 167 15.37 12.28 -2.16
CA LYS A 167 15.36 11.17 -3.13
C LYS A 167 15.57 9.80 -2.50
N LEU A 168 16.19 9.72 -1.32
CA LEU A 168 16.49 8.45 -0.66
C LEU A 168 15.24 7.78 -0.11
N ARG A 169 15.08 6.51 -0.46
CA ARG A 169 13.85 5.75 -0.28
C ARG A 169 14.21 4.31 0.00
N LEU A 170 13.36 3.65 0.78
CA LEU A 170 13.40 2.20 0.94
C LEU A 170 13.23 1.48 -0.40
N THR A 171 13.87 0.31 -0.52
CA THR A 171 13.69 -0.62 -1.63
C THR A 171 12.27 -1.20 -1.65
N ALA A 172 11.90 -1.89 -2.73
CA ALA A 172 10.59 -2.52 -2.82
C ALA A 172 10.37 -3.58 -1.71
N ASN A 173 11.41 -4.36 -1.40
CA ASN A 173 11.38 -5.39 -0.37
C ASN A 173 11.23 -4.76 1.02
N GLU A 174 12.05 -3.75 1.34
CA GLU A 174 11.97 -3.03 2.62
C GLU A 174 10.62 -2.31 2.80
N LYS A 175 9.99 -1.82 1.72
CA LYS A 175 8.63 -1.26 1.81
C LYS A 175 7.60 -2.32 2.17
N GLN A 176 7.79 -3.56 1.73
CA GLN A 176 6.91 -4.66 2.07
C GLN A 176 7.13 -5.08 3.54
N GLU A 177 8.38 -5.13 3.98
CA GLU A 177 8.73 -5.36 5.38
C GLU A 177 8.16 -4.27 6.30
N LEU A 178 8.28 -2.99 5.92
CA LEU A 178 7.69 -1.86 6.61
C LEU A 178 6.17 -2.04 6.79
N LYS A 179 5.45 -2.47 5.74
CA LYS A 179 4.00 -2.71 5.84
C LYS A 179 3.68 -3.85 6.79
N THR A 180 4.42 -4.94 6.71
CA THR A 180 4.23 -6.11 7.58
C THR A 180 4.52 -5.75 9.05
N SER A 181 5.62 -5.06 9.32
CA SER A 181 5.99 -4.67 10.67
C SER A 181 5.07 -3.58 11.25
N LEU A 182 4.54 -2.69 10.41
CA LEU A 182 3.49 -1.73 10.80
C LEU A 182 2.16 -2.43 11.12
N ALA A 183 1.78 -3.45 10.35
CA ALA A 183 0.60 -4.25 10.66
C ALA A 183 0.74 -4.90 12.04
N HIS A 184 1.90 -5.50 12.33
CA HIS A 184 2.21 -6.05 13.64
C HIS A 184 2.21 -4.99 14.75
N SER A 185 2.69 -3.76 14.51
CA SER A 185 2.67 -2.71 15.53
C SER A 185 1.27 -2.26 15.92
N VAL A 186 0.29 -2.41 15.02
CA VAL A 186 -1.13 -2.09 15.28
C VAL A 186 -1.89 -3.32 15.79
N GLY A 187 -1.22 -4.46 16.02
CA GLY A 187 -1.82 -5.69 16.53
C GLY A 187 -2.44 -6.58 15.45
N ILE A 188 -2.22 -6.28 14.16
CA ILE A 188 -2.65 -7.14 13.05
C ILE A 188 -1.58 -8.21 12.84
N THR A 189 -1.80 -9.40 13.39
CA THR A 189 -0.83 -10.50 13.33
C THR A 189 -0.82 -11.23 12.00
N ASP A 190 -1.97 -11.28 11.32
CA ASP A 190 -2.18 -12.18 10.18
C ASP A 190 -2.34 -11.40 8.87
N TYR A 191 -1.87 -10.16 8.80
CA TYR A 191 -1.98 -9.32 7.62
C TYR A 191 -1.58 -10.00 6.29
N PRO A 192 -0.44 -10.71 6.19
CA PRO A 192 -0.09 -11.39 4.94
C PRO A 192 -1.09 -12.49 4.57
N GLN A 193 -1.58 -13.25 5.55
CA GLN A 193 -2.58 -14.31 5.33
C GLN A 193 -3.93 -13.70 4.93
N ALA A 194 -4.40 -12.69 5.67
CA ALA A 194 -5.64 -11.98 5.36
C ALA A 194 -5.60 -11.34 3.96
N LYS A 195 -4.46 -10.79 3.55
CA LYS A 195 -4.28 -10.23 2.20
C LYS A 195 -4.36 -11.30 1.11
N ALA A 196 -3.72 -12.47 1.33
CA ALA A 196 -3.80 -13.59 0.40
C ALA A 196 -5.24 -14.11 0.28
N SER A 197 -5.89 -14.37 1.41
CA SER A 197 -7.28 -14.84 1.44
C SER A 197 -8.27 -13.86 0.81
N LEU A 198 -8.04 -12.55 0.93
CA LEU A 198 -8.87 -11.53 0.26
C LEU A 198 -8.68 -11.59 -1.27
N LEU A 199 -7.46 -11.84 -1.74
CA LEU A 199 -7.16 -11.96 -3.17
C LEU A 199 -7.83 -13.22 -3.75
N ASP A 200 -7.68 -14.36 -3.07
CA ASP A 200 -8.34 -15.62 -3.43
C ASP A 200 -9.87 -15.48 -3.43
N ALA A 201 -10.44 -14.84 -2.40
CA ALA A 201 -11.88 -14.60 -2.32
C ALA A 201 -12.39 -13.70 -3.46
N LYS A 202 -11.58 -12.74 -3.93
CA LYS A 202 -11.95 -11.90 -5.08
C LYS A 202 -11.94 -12.70 -6.39
N GLU A 203 -10.96 -13.58 -6.57
CA GLU A 203 -10.90 -14.46 -7.74
C GLU A 203 -12.07 -15.45 -7.75
N GLN A 204 -12.39 -16.06 -6.60
CA GLN A 204 -13.56 -16.92 -6.45
C GLN A 204 -14.87 -16.17 -6.73
N LEU A 205 -15.00 -14.93 -6.25
CA LEU A 205 -16.19 -14.11 -6.49
C LEU A 205 -16.34 -13.73 -7.97
N ALA A 206 -15.23 -13.48 -8.68
CA ALA A 206 -15.26 -13.27 -10.12
C ALA A 206 -15.75 -14.51 -10.87
N ALA A 207 -15.23 -15.69 -10.51
CA ALA A 207 -15.67 -16.97 -11.10
C ALA A 207 -17.16 -17.27 -10.83
N VAL A 208 -17.63 -17.03 -9.60
CA VAL A 208 -19.05 -17.22 -9.24
C VAL A 208 -19.94 -16.27 -10.06
N ARG A 209 -19.50 -15.03 -10.31
CA ARG A 209 -20.28 -14.08 -11.13
C ARG A 209 -20.48 -14.57 -12.56
N GLU A 210 -19.46 -15.15 -13.18
CA GLU A 210 -19.59 -15.75 -14.51
C GLU A 210 -20.58 -16.92 -14.50
N ILE A 211 -20.45 -17.84 -13.55
CA ILE A 211 -21.37 -18.99 -13.42
C ILE A 211 -22.81 -18.52 -13.19
N THR A 212 -23.03 -17.48 -12.37
CA THR A 212 -24.37 -16.95 -12.15
C THR A 212 -24.98 -16.30 -13.40
N ALA A 213 -24.16 -15.69 -14.25
CA ALA A 213 -24.61 -15.14 -15.52
C ALA A 213 -24.99 -16.26 -16.50
N ASP A 214 -24.17 -17.30 -16.59
CA ASP A 214 -24.45 -18.47 -17.43
C ASP A 214 -25.72 -19.21 -16.97
N LEU A 215 -25.88 -19.38 -15.65
CA LEU A 215 -27.08 -19.99 -15.08
C LEU A 215 -28.33 -19.17 -15.38
N ALA A 216 -28.26 -17.84 -15.26
CA ALA A 216 -29.37 -16.96 -15.60
C ALA A 216 -29.74 -17.06 -17.09
N ALA A 217 -28.75 -17.13 -17.98
CA ALA A 217 -28.97 -17.34 -19.42
C ALA A 217 -29.59 -18.71 -19.73
N ALA A 218 -29.13 -19.77 -19.05
CA ALA A 218 -29.69 -21.11 -19.20
C ALA A 218 -31.14 -21.19 -18.71
N LEU A 219 -31.45 -20.57 -17.56
CA LEU A 219 -32.82 -20.49 -17.04
C LEU A 219 -33.75 -19.73 -17.99
N ALA A 220 -33.29 -18.62 -18.57
CA ALA A 220 -34.06 -17.88 -19.58
C ALA A 220 -34.34 -18.74 -20.82
N LYS A 221 -33.36 -19.53 -21.28
CA LYS A 221 -33.53 -20.47 -22.40
C LYS A 221 -34.52 -21.60 -22.07
N ASN A 222 -34.44 -22.17 -20.87
CA ASN A 222 -35.38 -23.20 -20.44
C ASN A 222 -36.81 -22.64 -20.36
N ALA A 223 -37.01 -21.45 -19.81
CA ALA A 223 -38.32 -20.79 -19.79
C ALA A 223 -38.88 -20.57 -21.21
N ALA A 224 -38.02 -20.19 -22.16
CA ALA A 224 -38.43 -20.04 -23.57
C ALA A 224 -38.80 -21.39 -24.21
N LEU A 225 -38.05 -22.46 -23.92
CA LEU A 225 -38.35 -23.81 -24.39
C LEU A 225 -39.64 -24.36 -23.78
N GLU A 226 -39.89 -24.14 -22.49
CA GLU A 226 -41.14 -24.53 -21.83
C GLU A 226 -42.34 -23.83 -22.45
N ALA A 227 -42.23 -22.53 -22.77
CA ALA A 227 -43.28 -21.81 -23.49
C ALA A 227 -43.57 -22.43 -24.86
N LEU A 228 -42.53 -22.79 -25.62
CA LEU A 228 -42.66 -23.41 -26.94
C LEU A 228 -43.27 -24.82 -26.85
N VAL A 229 -42.89 -25.61 -25.85
CA VAL A 229 -43.48 -26.93 -25.60
C VAL A 229 -44.97 -26.81 -25.27
N ASN A 230 -45.36 -25.83 -24.46
CA ASN A 230 -46.76 -25.58 -24.13
C ASN A 230 -47.58 -25.17 -25.38
N GLU A 231 -47.01 -24.34 -26.25
CA GLU A 231 -47.63 -23.96 -27.51
C GLU A 231 -47.82 -25.16 -28.44
N LEU A 232 -46.77 -25.98 -28.62
CA LEU A 232 -46.85 -27.20 -29.42
C LEU A 232 -47.90 -28.18 -28.89
N ARG A 233 -48.01 -28.32 -27.57
CA ARG A 233 -49.04 -29.15 -26.94
C ARG A 233 -50.45 -28.66 -27.25
N LEU A 234 -50.66 -27.35 -27.25
CA LEU A 234 -51.95 -26.74 -27.59
C LEU A 234 -52.29 -26.95 -29.08
N VAL A 235 -51.30 -26.81 -29.97
CA VAL A 235 -51.46 -27.14 -31.39
C VAL A 235 -51.79 -28.61 -31.59
N GLU A 236 -51.14 -29.51 -30.85
CA GLU A 236 -51.40 -30.96 -30.90
C GLU A 236 -52.84 -31.29 -30.46
N GLU A 237 -53.34 -30.66 -29.40
CA GLU A 237 -54.72 -30.82 -28.94
C GLU A 237 -55.73 -30.36 -30.00
N VAL A 238 -55.53 -29.17 -30.58
CA VAL A 238 -56.38 -28.67 -31.68
C VAL A 238 -56.35 -29.59 -32.90
N ALA A 239 -55.16 -30.06 -33.29
CA ALA A 239 -54.99 -30.97 -34.42
C ALA A 239 -55.70 -32.31 -34.18
N LYS A 240 -55.62 -32.87 -32.96
CA LYS A 240 -56.34 -34.10 -32.57
C LYS A 240 -57.85 -33.92 -32.65
N ASP A 241 -58.37 -32.77 -32.21
CA ASP A 241 -59.80 -32.49 -32.29
C ASP A 241 -60.28 -32.28 -33.73
N TRP A 242 -59.46 -31.65 -34.59
CA TRP A 242 -59.73 -31.58 -36.03
C TRP A 242 -59.72 -32.96 -36.70
N ALA A 243 -58.79 -33.85 -36.35
CA ALA A 243 -58.74 -35.21 -36.88
C ALA A 243 -60.01 -36.01 -36.56
N LYS A 244 -60.54 -35.87 -35.34
CA LYS A 244 -61.83 -36.49 -34.96
C LYS A 244 -62.99 -35.98 -35.84
N GLY A 245 -62.96 -34.72 -36.24
CA GLY A 245 -63.98 -34.11 -37.11
C GLY A 245 -63.87 -34.50 -38.59
N MET A 246 -62.68 -34.84 -39.08
CA MET A 246 -62.43 -35.17 -40.50
C MET A 246 -62.43 -36.68 -40.83
N GLY A 247 -62.64 -37.55 -39.83
CA GLY A 247 -62.61 -39.01 -39.99
C GLY A 247 -61.21 -39.62 -39.85
N GLU A 248 -61.14 -40.87 -39.38
CA GLU A 248 -59.88 -41.57 -39.07
C GLU A 248 -58.93 -41.60 -40.28
N ASN A 249 -57.66 -41.27 -40.03
CA ASN A 249 -56.50 -41.23 -40.95
C ASN A 249 -56.34 -40.01 -41.88
N SER A 250 -57.31 -39.10 -42.05
CA SER A 250 -57.15 -37.97 -42.98
C SER A 250 -56.15 -36.89 -42.55
N LEU A 251 -55.90 -36.74 -41.24
CA LEU A 251 -54.93 -35.79 -40.71
C LEU A 251 -53.48 -36.26 -40.94
N ALA A 252 -53.22 -37.56 -40.78
CA ALA A 252 -51.88 -38.13 -40.96
C ALA A 252 -51.40 -37.95 -42.41
N ASP A 253 -52.27 -38.23 -43.38
CA ASP A 253 -51.99 -38.06 -44.80
C ASP A 253 -51.68 -36.59 -45.15
N ARG A 254 -52.45 -35.63 -44.61
CA ARG A 254 -52.20 -34.20 -44.81
C ARG A 254 -50.88 -33.72 -44.20
N VAL A 255 -50.52 -34.27 -43.03
CA VAL A 255 -49.26 -33.95 -42.36
C VAL A 255 -48.07 -34.47 -43.16
N ASP A 256 -48.17 -35.66 -43.74
CA ASP A 256 -47.11 -36.22 -44.58
C ASP A 256 -46.97 -35.50 -45.93
N ASP A 257 -48.07 -35.02 -46.52
CA ASP A 257 -48.04 -34.13 -47.69
C ASP A 257 -47.32 -32.81 -47.37
N LEU A 258 -47.61 -32.19 -46.23
CA LEU A 258 -46.92 -30.99 -45.77
C LEU A 258 -45.44 -31.24 -45.48
N ARG A 259 -45.09 -32.37 -44.85
CA ARG A 259 -43.68 -32.74 -44.62
C ARG A 259 -42.92 -32.89 -45.93
N ARG A 260 -43.53 -33.46 -46.97
CA ARG A 260 -42.94 -33.53 -48.32
C ARG A 260 -42.67 -32.14 -48.89
N LEU A 261 -43.65 -31.26 -48.85
CA LEU A 261 -43.51 -29.87 -49.33
C LEU A 261 -42.38 -29.11 -48.60
N TYR A 262 -42.30 -29.24 -47.26
CA TYR A 262 -41.24 -28.57 -46.50
C TYR A 262 -39.85 -29.19 -46.75
N ALA A 263 -39.77 -30.50 -46.99
CA ALA A 263 -38.51 -31.15 -47.35
C ALA A 263 -38.01 -30.70 -48.74
N GLU A 264 -38.92 -30.52 -49.69
CA GLU A 264 -38.63 -30.00 -51.03
C GLU A 264 -38.17 -28.53 -50.96
N MET A 265 -38.86 -27.67 -50.20
CA MET A 265 -38.44 -26.27 -49.98
C MET A 265 -37.08 -26.13 -49.30
N LYS A 266 -36.72 -27.06 -48.40
CA LYS A 266 -35.42 -27.03 -47.70
C LYS A 266 -34.26 -27.43 -48.61
N HIS A 267 -34.53 -28.20 -49.66
CA HIS A 267 -33.55 -28.56 -50.70
C HIS A 267 -33.39 -27.49 -51.79
N GLU A 268 -34.37 -26.61 -51.97
CA GLU A 268 -34.31 -25.48 -52.92
C GLU A 268 -33.69 -24.20 -52.36
N ALA A 269 -33.28 -24.16 -51.08
CA ALA A 269 -32.58 -23.00 -50.51
C ALA A 269 -31.18 -22.85 -51.16
N PRO A 270 -30.90 -21.76 -51.90
CA PRO A 270 -29.63 -21.60 -52.60
C PRO A 270 -28.48 -21.30 -51.64
N VAL A 271 -27.35 -21.97 -51.89
CA VAL A 271 -26.01 -21.55 -51.43
C VAL A 271 -25.66 -20.22 -52.10
N SER A 272 -25.90 -19.10 -51.44
CA SER A 272 -25.14 -17.83 -51.51
C SER A 272 -25.81 -16.89 -50.50
N VAL A 273 -25.09 -16.24 -49.59
CA VAL A 273 -24.34 -15.01 -49.90
C VAL A 273 -23.03 -14.99 -49.11
N ALA A 274 -21.93 -14.91 -49.85
CA ALA A 274 -20.68 -14.30 -49.40
C ALA A 274 -20.85 -12.77 -49.36
N GLY A 275 -20.32 -12.12 -48.32
CA GLY A 275 -20.03 -10.68 -48.35
C GLY A 275 -20.45 -9.92 -47.09
N GLY A 276 -19.46 -9.51 -46.29
CA GLY A 276 -19.59 -8.58 -45.17
C GLY A 276 -18.60 -8.87 -44.05
#